data_AF-A0A3B0V1A7-F1
#
_entry.id   AF-A0A3B0V1A7-F1
#
_cell.length_a   1.000
_cell.length_b   1.000
_cell.length_c   1.000
_cell.angle_alpha   90.00
_cell.angle_beta   90.00
_cell.angle_gamma   90.00
#
_symmetry.space_group_name_H-M   'P 1'
#
loop_
_entity.id
_entity.type
_entity.pdbx_description
1 polymer ?
#
loop_
_entity_poly.entity_id
_entity_poly.type
_entity_poly.pdbx_seq_one_letter_code
_entity_poly.pdbx_strand_id
1 'polypeptide(L)'
;RRLTYSPESEYSPTVTPNEDFISCIILKRNGEQKLWQYPKYGAIPSKLSDKDKVGYHTWLNDSSVYAFILGSPNTLEAILLPSKDITKVASNPGVTLQKIPGEEKISFVDMSSKKRWEIRAYNPATNSIEDIIHTVNSKSEFYTWTPSGVLLSGDGHKLYKFNPKTDTDWIELADLNEYGIKKFTRLAVSPNANLIAIVVTE
;
A
#
# COMPACT_ATOMS: atom_id res chain seq x y z
N ARG A 1 11.09 19.21 -10.04
CA ARG A 1 12.29 19.40 -9.19
C ARG A 1 12.77 18.01 -8.76
N ARG A 2 14.05 17.68 -8.99
CA ARG A 2 14.66 16.44 -8.47
C ARG A 2 14.98 16.64 -6.99
N LEU A 3 14.59 15.68 -6.13
CA LEU A 3 14.74 15.79 -4.67
C LEU A 3 16.05 15.20 -4.16
N THR A 4 16.50 14.08 -4.74
CA THR A 4 17.69 13.34 -4.31
C THR A 4 18.70 13.18 -5.45
N TYR A 5 20.00 13.13 -5.11
CA TYR A 5 21.10 12.80 -6.02
C TYR A 5 21.84 11.56 -5.48
N SER A 6 21.11 10.44 -5.39
CA SER A 6 21.65 9.16 -4.92
C SER A 6 22.06 8.27 -6.10
N PRO A 7 23.18 7.52 -6.00
CA PRO A 7 23.53 6.47 -6.96
C PRO A 7 22.76 5.16 -6.73
N GLU A 8 22.02 5.06 -5.63
CA GLU A 8 21.25 3.87 -5.25
C GLU A 8 19.85 3.89 -5.87
N SER A 9 19.22 2.72 -5.95
CA SER A 9 17.82 2.63 -6.38
C SER A 9 16.88 3.00 -5.24
N GLU A 10 15.93 3.89 -5.52
CA GLU A 10 14.95 4.39 -4.55
C GLU A 10 13.54 4.06 -5.03
N TYR A 11 12.73 3.46 -4.15
CA TYR A 11 11.39 2.98 -4.48
C TYR A 11 10.35 3.45 -3.47
N SER A 12 9.08 3.47 -3.92
CA SER A 12 7.90 3.74 -3.09
C SER A 12 8.01 5.02 -2.25
N PRO A 13 8.31 6.19 -2.85
CA PRO A 13 8.37 7.44 -2.10
C PRO A 13 6.99 7.79 -1.53
N THR A 14 6.91 8.03 -0.23
CA THR A 14 5.66 8.33 0.49
C THR A 14 5.92 9.48 1.47
N VAL A 15 5.14 10.55 1.36
CA VAL A 15 5.17 11.66 2.33
C VAL A 15 4.75 11.14 3.71
N THR A 16 5.50 11.49 4.76
CA THR A 16 5.16 11.10 6.13
C THR A 16 3.92 11.84 6.62
N PRO A 17 3.16 11.32 7.61
CA PRO A 17 1.91 11.95 8.02
C PRO A 17 2.07 13.38 8.56
N ASN A 18 3.18 13.68 9.25
CA ASN A 18 3.57 15.03 9.66
C ASN A 18 4.04 15.95 8.51
N GLU A 19 4.11 15.46 7.27
CA GLU A 19 4.58 16.16 6.07
C GLU A 19 6.03 16.68 6.08
N ASP A 20 6.81 16.39 7.10
CA ASP A 20 8.19 16.87 7.23
C ASP A 20 9.19 16.06 6.41
N PHE A 21 8.84 14.82 6.04
CA PHE A 21 9.72 13.88 5.38
C PHE A 21 9.06 13.18 4.19
N ILE A 22 9.92 12.60 3.34
CA ILE A 22 9.56 11.64 2.32
C ILE A 22 10.27 10.34 2.67
N SER A 23 9.48 9.37 3.10
CA SER A 23 9.94 8.00 3.30
C SER A 23 10.13 7.28 1.98
N CYS A 24 11.13 6.42 1.88
CA CYS A 24 11.39 5.61 0.69
C CYS A 24 12.17 4.34 1.06
N ILE A 25 12.14 3.37 0.15
CA ILE A 25 12.99 2.19 0.24
C ILE A 25 14.25 2.46 -0.55
N ILE A 26 15.41 2.29 0.09
CA ILE A 26 16.71 2.39 -0.58
C ILE A 26 17.27 0.98 -0.72
N LEU A 27 17.48 0.57 -1.96
CA LEU A 27 18.19 -0.66 -2.32
C LEU A 27 19.64 -0.29 -2.66
N LYS A 28 20.55 -0.70 -1.80
CA LYS A 28 21.98 -0.50 -1.98
C LYS A 28 22.57 -1.57 -2.91
N ARG A 29 23.70 -1.24 -3.55
CA ARG A 29 24.47 -2.19 -4.39
C ARG A 29 24.84 -3.52 -3.72
N ASN A 30 25.00 -3.53 -2.40
CA ASN A 30 25.30 -4.76 -1.65
C ASN A 30 24.06 -5.62 -1.36
N GLY A 31 22.88 -5.23 -1.86
CA GLY A 31 21.61 -5.93 -1.65
C GLY A 31 20.86 -5.53 -0.38
N GLU A 32 21.40 -4.63 0.45
CA GLU A 32 20.67 -4.08 1.59
C GLU A 32 19.46 -3.29 1.08
N GLN A 33 18.26 -3.64 1.56
CA GLN A 33 17.00 -3.01 1.16
C GLN A 33 16.20 -2.65 2.40
N LYS A 34 16.23 -1.37 2.78
CA LYS A 34 15.68 -0.88 4.06
C LYS A 34 14.77 0.33 3.85
N LEU A 35 14.00 0.64 4.88
CA LEU A 35 13.16 1.84 4.92
C LEU A 35 13.95 3.04 5.47
N TRP A 36 13.96 4.12 4.69
CA TRP A 36 14.63 5.40 4.99
C TRP A 36 13.64 6.55 4.87
N GLN A 37 14.07 7.74 5.28
CA GLN A 37 13.39 8.98 5.01
C GLN A 37 14.35 10.11 4.69
N TYR A 38 13.93 11.00 3.80
CA TYR A 38 14.57 12.26 3.49
C TYR A 38 13.76 13.41 4.10
N PRO A 39 14.39 14.43 4.71
CA PRO A 39 13.68 15.68 5.01
C PRO A 39 13.12 16.26 3.71
N LYS A 40 11.87 16.76 3.73
CA LYS A 40 11.21 17.36 2.57
C LYS A 40 12.03 18.50 1.95
N TYR A 41 12.83 19.18 2.77
CA TYR A 41 13.76 20.24 2.38
C TYR A 41 15.23 19.90 2.72
N GLY A 42 15.66 18.66 2.46
CA GLY A 42 17.04 18.23 2.71
C GLY A 42 17.46 17.03 1.87
N ALA A 43 18.77 16.79 1.77
CA ALA A 43 19.33 15.73 0.93
C ALA A 43 19.89 14.53 1.71
N ILE A 44 20.04 14.64 3.04
CA ILE A 44 20.65 13.59 3.86
C ILE A 44 19.54 12.68 4.41
N PRO A 45 19.49 11.40 4.02
CA PRO A 45 18.49 10.49 4.53
C PRO A 45 18.86 9.97 5.92
N SER A 46 17.85 9.61 6.70
CA SER A 46 17.99 8.84 7.93
C SER A 46 17.22 7.53 7.83
N LYS A 47 17.77 6.49 8.47
CA LYS A 47 17.18 5.15 8.47
C LYS A 47 16.03 5.09 9.47
N LEU A 48 14.84 4.73 9.00
CA LEU A 48 13.65 4.55 9.85
C LEU A 48 13.67 3.22 10.59
N SER A 49 14.11 2.15 9.91
CA SER A 49 14.16 0.80 10.48
C SER A 49 15.41 0.04 10.05
N ASP A 50 15.88 -0.84 10.93
CA ASP A 50 16.93 -1.81 10.63
C ASP A 50 16.43 -3.06 9.91
N LYS A 51 15.11 -3.17 9.70
CA LYS A 51 14.50 -4.29 8.98
C LYS A 51 15.00 -4.35 7.54
N ASP A 52 15.59 -5.48 7.19
CA ASP A 52 15.98 -5.80 5.82
C ASP A 52 14.80 -6.28 4.97
N LYS A 53 14.99 -6.20 3.65
CA LYS A 53 14.08 -6.71 2.61
C LYS A 53 12.72 -6.04 2.60
N VAL A 54 12.67 -4.75 2.93
CA VAL A 54 11.43 -3.95 2.87
C VAL A 54 11.06 -3.70 1.40
N GLY A 55 9.93 -4.23 0.94
CA GLY A 55 9.47 -4.10 -0.45
C GLY A 55 8.47 -2.96 -0.68
N TYR A 56 7.54 -2.74 0.27
CA TYR A 56 6.55 -1.67 0.24
C TYR A 56 6.22 -1.24 1.67
N HIS A 57 5.67 -0.04 1.85
CA HIS A 57 5.22 0.43 3.15
C HIS A 57 4.01 1.36 3.04
N THR A 58 3.28 1.48 4.14
CA THR A 58 2.23 2.47 4.34
C THR A 58 2.30 3.02 5.76
N TRP A 59 1.92 4.29 5.93
CA TRP A 59 1.87 4.94 7.23
C TRP A 59 0.46 4.84 7.80
N LEU A 60 0.36 4.43 9.07
CA LEU A 60 -0.89 4.56 9.80
C LEU A 60 -0.99 5.94 10.46
N ASN A 61 0.09 6.37 11.10
CA ASN A 61 0.24 7.65 11.79
C ASN A 61 1.74 7.94 11.98
N ASP A 62 2.11 9.05 12.63
CA ASP A 62 3.51 9.48 12.79
C ASP A 62 4.42 8.47 13.51
N SER A 63 3.84 7.54 14.26
CA SER A 63 4.57 6.59 15.09
C SER A 63 4.47 5.14 14.62
N SER A 64 3.75 4.85 13.52
CA SER A 64 3.46 3.48 13.08
C SER A 64 3.53 3.33 11.56
N VAL A 65 4.46 2.49 11.11
CA VAL A 65 4.62 2.10 9.70
C VAL A 65 4.31 0.62 9.53
N TYR A 66 3.65 0.25 8.45
CA TYR A 66 3.39 -1.14 8.09
C TYR A 66 4.12 -1.46 6.81
N ALA A 67 4.91 -2.53 6.82
CA ALA A 67 5.82 -2.87 5.76
C ALA A 67 5.55 -4.27 5.21
N PHE A 68 5.56 -4.38 3.88
CA PHE A 68 5.68 -5.63 3.17
C PHE A 68 7.15 -6.04 3.18
N ILE A 69 7.45 -7.23 3.70
CA ILE A 69 8.81 -7.77 3.81
C ILE A 69 8.94 -8.97 2.86
N LEU A 70 9.97 -8.94 2.01
CA LEU A 70 10.26 -10.02 1.07
C LEU A 70 10.77 -11.26 1.80
N GLY A 71 10.17 -12.41 1.50
CA GLY A 71 10.52 -13.70 2.11
C GLY A 71 9.80 -14.88 1.46
N SER A 72 9.91 -16.05 2.09
CA SER A 72 9.23 -17.28 1.67
C SER A 72 8.45 -17.88 2.84
N PRO A 73 7.20 -17.44 3.11
CA PRO A 73 6.43 -16.43 2.38
C PRO A 73 6.82 -14.98 2.76
N ASN A 74 6.29 -14.01 2.01
CA ASN A 74 6.34 -12.59 2.40
C ASN A 74 5.57 -12.35 3.71
N THR A 75 5.86 -11.27 4.41
CA THR A 75 5.16 -10.89 5.66
C THR A 75 4.71 -9.44 5.63
N LEU A 76 3.59 -9.16 6.32
CA LEU A 76 3.21 -7.81 6.71
C LEU A 76 3.69 -7.60 8.14
N GLU A 77 4.49 -6.57 8.37
CA GLU A 77 5.07 -6.28 9.68
C GLU A 77 4.80 -4.82 10.08
N ALA A 78 4.42 -4.62 11.34
CA ALA A 78 4.34 -3.30 11.96
C ALA A 78 5.73 -2.90 12.47
N ILE A 79 6.11 -1.65 12.24
CA ILE A 79 7.34 -1.02 12.71
C ILE A 79 6.91 0.21 13.52
N LEU A 80 7.11 0.16 14.83
CA LEU A 80 6.80 1.27 15.74
C LEU A 80 7.97 2.24 15.84
N LEU A 81 7.68 3.54 15.90
CA LEU A 81 8.66 4.61 16.02
C LEU A 81 8.43 5.40 17.32
N PRO A 82 9.50 5.84 18.02
CA PRO A 82 10.91 5.69 17.67
C PRO A 82 11.56 4.39 18.18
N SER A 83 10.82 3.52 18.89
CA SER A 83 11.38 2.32 19.52
C SER A 83 11.98 1.32 18.53
N LYS A 84 11.50 1.35 17.26
CA LYS A 84 11.84 0.40 16.20
C LYS A 84 11.42 -1.03 16.50
N ASP A 85 10.43 -1.20 17.38
CA ASP A 85 9.84 -2.52 17.63
C ASP A 85 9.17 -3.04 16.37
N ILE A 86 9.39 -4.32 16.08
CA ILE A 86 8.87 -4.97 14.88
C ILE A 86 7.99 -6.14 15.29
N THR A 87 6.74 -6.11 14.83
CA THR A 87 5.77 -7.19 15.09
C THR A 87 5.19 -7.68 13.78
N LYS A 88 5.13 -9.01 13.60
CA LYS A 88 4.46 -9.61 12.44
C LYS A 88 2.95 -9.49 12.58
N VAL A 89 2.30 -8.95 11.55
CA VAL A 89 0.84 -8.78 11.44
C VAL A 89 0.21 -9.92 10.66
N ALA A 90 0.73 -10.22 9.48
CA ALA A 90 0.17 -11.25 8.60
C ALA A 90 1.24 -11.99 7.79
N SER A 91 0.88 -13.16 7.26
CA SER A 91 1.71 -13.92 6.33
C SER A 91 1.13 -13.84 4.92
N ASN A 92 1.98 -13.83 3.91
CA ASN A 92 1.63 -13.77 2.49
C ASN A 92 0.67 -12.61 2.11
N PRO A 93 0.96 -11.36 2.51
CA PRO A 93 0.19 -10.21 2.04
C PRO A 93 0.48 -9.94 0.56
N GLY A 94 -0.47 -9.31 -0.14
CA GLY A 94 -0.22 -8.64 -1.41
C GLY A 94 0.58 -7.35 -1.22
N VAL A 95 1.07 -6.79 -2.33
CA VAL A 95 1.94 -5.61 -2.29
C VAL A 95 1.22 -4.29 -1.98
N THR A 96 -0.11 -4.26 -2.09
CA THR A 96 -0.91 -3.06 -1.82
C THR A 96 -1.24 -2.94 -0.34
N LEU A 97 -0.65 -1.94 0.31
CA LEU A 97 -0.89 -1.57 1.70
C LEU A 97 -1.43 -0.13 1.75
N GLN A 98 -2.55 0.09 2.43
CA GLN A 98 -3.20 1.41 2.51
C GLN A 98 -3.75 1.66 3.91
N LYS A 99 -3.65 2.88 4.43
CA LYS A 99 -4.50 3.32 5.55
C LYS A 99 -5.95 3.39 5.09
N ILE A 100 -6.87 2.90 5.90
CA ILE A 100 -8.31 3.06 5.64
C ILE A 100 -8.71 4.51 5.98
N PRO A 101 -9.29 5.28 5.04
CA PRO A 101 -9.65 6.67 5.30
C PRO A 101 -10.62 6.84 6.46
N GLY A 102 -10.28 7.73 7.38
CA GLY A 102 -11.09 8.00 8.58
C GLY A 102 -10.96 6.95 9.70
N GLU A 103 -10.11 5.94 9.55
CA GLU A 103 -9.91 4.89 10.55
C GLU A 103 -8.42 4.74 10.93
N GLU A 104 -8.15 4.33 12.17
CA GLU A 104 -6.82 3.88 12.61
C GLU A 104 -6.62 2.39 12.28
N LYS A 105 -6.84 2.04 11.00
CA LYS A 105 -6.67 0.69 10.46
C LYS A 105 -5.86 0.71 9.16
N ILE A 106 -5.13 -0.37 8.90
CA ILE A 106 -4.46 -0.61 7.62
C ILE A 106 -5.20 -1.72 6.88
N SER A 107 -5.47 -1.53 5.59
CA SER A 107 -5.92 -2.59 4.72
C SER A 107 -4.77 -3.23 3.93
N PHE A 108 -4.91 -4.51 3.62
CA PHE A 108 -4.00 -5.26 2.76
C PHE A 108 -4.75 -6.40 2.06
N VAL A 109 -4.16 -6.95 0.99
CA VAL A 109 -4.66 -8.18 0.37
C VAL A 109 -4.07 -9.39 1.09
N ASP A 110 -4.88 -10.32 1.57
CA ASP A 110 -4.45 -11.62 2.07
C ASP A 110 -4.49 -12.64 0.92
N MET A 111 -3.31 -13.18 0.59
CA MET A 111 -3.13 -14.13 -0.52
C MET A 111 -2.91 -15.57 -0.02
N SER A 112 -3.20 -15.85 1.25
CA SER A 112 -3.01 -17.19 1.84
C SER A 112 -3.89 -18.26 1.19
N SER A 113 -5.07 -17.89 0.71
CA SER A 113 -5.99 -18.77 -0.01
C SER A 113 -5.56 -18.97 -1.47
N LYS A 114 -5.53 -20.24 -1.92
CA LYS A 114 -5.28 -20.59 -3.33
C LYS A 114 -6.46 -20.28 -4.25
N LYS A 115 -7.68 -20.15 -3.68
CA LYS A 115 -8.92 -20.01 -4.45
C LYS A 115 -9.27 -18.54 -4.68
N ARG A 116 -9.34 -17.76 -3.60
CA ARG A 116 -9.79 -16.37 -3.62
C ARG A 116 -9.02 -15.55 -2.60
N TRP A 117 -8.46 -14.43 -3.03
CA TRP A 117 -7.81 -13.46 -2.17
C TRP A 117 -8.82 -12.49 -1.59
N GLU A 118 -8.49 -11.91 -0.44
CA GLU A 118 -9.37 -11.05 0.35
C GLU A 118 -8.68 -9.73 0.66
N ILE A 119 -9.41 -8.62 0.60
CA ILE A 119 -8.98 -7.36 1.21
C ILE A 119 -9.40 -7.43 2.67
N ARG A 120 -8.44 -7.26 3.58
CA ARG A 120 -8.63 -7.36 5.03
C ARG A 120 -8.17 -6.08 5.72
N ALA A 121 -8.75 -5.75 6.86
CA ALA A 121 -8.40 -4.63 7.71
C ALA A 121 -7.69 -5.12 8.97
N TYR A 122 -6.53 -4.56 9.29
CA TYR A 122 -5.86 -4.76 10.58
C TYR A 122 -6.12 -3.57 11.51
N ASN A 123 -6.58 -3.87 12.73
CA ASN A 123 -6.76 -2.90 13.80
C ASN A 123 -5.68 -3.11 14.88
N PRO A 124 -4.71 -2.19 15.03
CA PRO A 124 -3.66 -2.31 16.04
C PRO A 124 -4.16 -2.16 17.48
N ALA A 125 -5.26 -1.45 17.71
CA ALA A 125 -5.78 -1.24 19.06
C ALA A 125 -6.32 -2.54 19.68
N THR A 126 -6.90 -3.40 18.85
CA THR A 126 -7.48 -4.69 19.25
C THR A 126 -6.62 -5.89 18.84
N ASN A 127 -5.54 -5.64 18.07
CA ASN A 127 -4.73 -6.66 17.41
C ASN A 127 -5.59 -7.69 16.63
N SER A 128 -6.62 -7.21 15.92
CA SER A 128 -7.55 -8.05 15.15
C SER A 128 -7.44 -7.79 13.65
N ILE A 129 -7.73 -8.82 12.86
CA ILE A 129 -7.87 -8.73 11.41
C ILE A 129 -9.31 -9.08 11.05
N GLU A 130 -9.95 -8.21 10.27
CA GLU A 130 -11.34 -8.32 9.82
C GLU A 130 -11.37 -8.40 8.28
N ASP A 131 -12.29 -9.19 7.74
CA ASP A 131 -12.45 -9.31 6.30
C ASP A 131 -13.31 -8.14 5.79
N ILE A 132 -12.91 -7.51 4.69
CA ILE A 132 -13.67 -6.42 4.04
C ILE A 132 -14.48 -6.99 2.89
N ILE A 133 -13.79 -7.59 1.92
CA ILE A 133 -14.39 -8.17 0.71
C ILE A 133 -13.37 -9.09 0.02
N HIS A 134 -13.83 -10.07 -0.75
CA HIS A 134 -12.97 -10.76 -1.71
C HIS A 134 -12.45 -9.79 -2.77
N THR A 135 -11.23 -10.00 -3.25
CA THR A 135 -10.67 -9.20 -4.36
C THR A 135 -11.49 -9.40 -5.64
N VAL A 136 -11.56 -8.36 -6.48
CA VAL A 136 -12.20 -8.47 -7.80
C VAL A 136 -11.56 -9.61 -8.59
N ASN A 137 -12.41 -10.44 -9.22
CA ASN A 137 -12.01 -11.65 -9.94
C ASN A 137 -11.10 -12.60 -9.15
N SER A 138 -11.22 -12.57 -7.81
CA SER A 138 -10.58 -13.47 -6.86
C SER A 138 -9.05 -13.41 -6.76
N LYS A 139 -8.36 -12.63 -7.61
CA LYS A 139 -6.89 -12.57 -7.67
C LYS A 139 -6.31 -11.19 -8.02
N SER A 140 -7.03 -10.10 -7.74
CA SER A 140 -6.46 -8.75 -7.90
C SER A 140 -5.69 -8.33 -6.65
N GLU A 141 -4.44 -7.90 -6.82
CA GLU A 141 -3.63 -7.35 -5.72
C GLU A 141 -3.79 -5.85 -5.54
N PHE A 142 -4.41 -5.15 -6.50
CA PHE A 142 -4.36 -3.69 -6.60
C PHE A 142 -5.71 -3.08 -6.31
N TYR A 143 -5.73 -2.23 -5.29
CA TYR A 143 -6.88 -1.42 -4.94
C TYR A 143 -6.41 -0.07 -4.39
N THR A 144 -7.34 0.87 -4.29
CA THR A 144 -7.11 2.15 -3.60
C THR A 144 -8.40 2.58 -2.90
N TRP A 145 -8.27 3.36 -1.84
CA TRP A 145 -9.41 3.98 -1.20
C TRP A 145 -9.63 5.39 -1.72
N THR A 146 -10.88 5.73 -1.98
CA THR A 146 -11.30 7.14 -2.05
C THR A 146 -11.32 7.75 -0.65
N PRO A 147 -11.16 9.08 -0.51
CA PRO A 147 -11.27 9.77 0.79
C PRO A 147 -12.58 9.49 1.55
N SER A 148 -13.67 9.17 0.84
CA SER A 148 -14.96 8.83 1.43
C SER A 148 -15.09 7.38 1.89
N GLY A 149 -14.05 6.55 1.75
CA GLY A 149 -14.06 5.15 2.15
C GLY A 149 -14.71 4.20 1.14
N VAL A 150 -14.70 4.54 -0.14
CA VAL A 150 -15.06 3.62 -1.24
C VAL A 150 -13.79 3.00 -1.80
N LEU A 151 -13.75 1.66 -1.88
CA LEU A 151 -12.70 0.91 -2.55
C LEU A 151 -12.86 0.99 -4.06
N LEU A 152 -11.75 1.17 -4.76
CA LEU A 152 -11.63 1.04 -6.20
C LEU A 152 -10.61 -0.05 -6.54
N SER A 153 -10.95 -0.92 -7.48
CA SER A 153 -10.03 -1.94 -8.01
C SER A 153 -10.32 -2.15 -9.49
N GLY A 154 -9.28 -2.49 -10.24
CA GLY A 154 -9.41 -2.79 -11.66
C GLY A 154 -9.24 -4.28 -11.94
N ASP A 155 -9.97 -4.77 -12.94
CA ASP A 155 -9.71 -6.07 -13.56
C ASP A 155 -9.88 -5.99 -15.07
N GLY A 156 -8.86 -6.45 -15.81
CA GLY A 156 -8.80 -6.29 -17.25
C GLY A 156 -8.85 -4.80 -17.65
N HIS A 157 -9.89 -4.42 -18.40
CA HIS A 157 -10.21 -3.05 -18.80
C HIS A 157 -11.29 -2.40 -17.91
N LYS A 158 -11.83 -3.12 -16.93
CA LYS A 158 -12.97 -2.65 -16.12
C LYS A 158 -12.52 -2.13 -14.77
N LEU A 159 -13.11 -1.01 -14.36
CA LEU A 159 -12.96 -0.43 -13.03
C LEU A 159 -14.19 -0.77 -12.19
N TYR A 160 -13.96 -1.21 -10.96
CA TYR A 160 -14.99 -1.60 -10.01
C TYR A 160 -14.92 -0.74 -8.75
N LYS A 161 -16.07 -0.54 -8.12
CA LYS A 161 -16.21 0.13 -6.82
C LYS A 161 -16.88 -0.78 -5.80
N PHE A 162 -16.51 -0.61 -4.55
CA PHE A 162 -17.18 -1.23 -3.41
C PHE A 162 -17.18 -0.28 -2.23
N ASN A 163 -18.37 0.08 -1.73
CA ASN A 163 -18.54 0.82 -0.49
C ASN A 163 -18.91 -0.15 0.64
N PRO A 164 -18.02 -0.39 1.63
CA PRO A 164 -18.29 -1.31 2.73
C PRO A 164 -19.54 -0.99 3.57
N LYS A 165 -20.07 0.24 3.46
CA LYS A 165 -21.25 0.68 4.21
C LYS A 165 -22.57 0.41 3.50
N THR A 166 -22.57 0.25 2.17
CA THR A 166 -23.81 0.23 1.37
C THR A 166 -23.88 -0.90 0.35
N ASP A 167 -22.74 -1.37 -0.13
CA ASP A 167 -22.68 -2.39 -1.18
C ASP A 167 -22.49 -3.78 -0.56
N THR A 168 -23.01 -4.81 -1.23
CA THR A 168 -22.82 -6.22 -0.83
C THR A 168 -21.70 -6.91 -1.60
N ASP A 169 -21.35 -6.38 -2.79
CA ASP A 169 -20.29 -6.90 -3.66
C ASP A 169 -19.78 -5.77 -4.58
N TRP A 170 -18.73 -6.04 -5.35
CA TRP A 170 -18.19 -5.15 -6.36
C TRP A 170 -19.23 -4.74 -7.40
N ILE A 171 -19.28 -3.45 -7.70
CA ILE A 171 -20.12 -2.87 -8.74
C ILE A 171 -19.20 -2.31 -9.82
N GLU A 172 -19.43 -2.68 -11.08
CA GLU A 172 -18.74 -2.09 -12.22
C GLU A 172 -19.02 -0.59 -12.29
N LEU A 173 -17.96 0.21 -12.32
CA LEU A 173 -18.03 1.67 -12.36
C LEU A 173 -17.79 2.21 -13.78
N ALA A 174 -16.85 1.60 -14.52
CA ALA A 174 -16.52 2.00 -15.88
C ALA A 174 -15.84 0.87 -16.67
N ASP A 175 -16.02 0.89 -17.98
CA ASP A 175 -15.25 0.13 -18.95
C ASP A 175 -14.26 1.09 -19.63
N LEU A 176 -12.96 0.81 -19.49
CA LEU A 176 -11.87 1.64 -20.01
C LEU A 176 -11.23 1.05 -21.28
N ASN A 177 -11.89 0.10 -21.95
CA ASN A 177 -11.37 -0.55 -23.14
C ASN A 177 -11.14 0.46 -24.29
N GLU A 178 -11.94 1.53 -24.36
CA GLU A 178 -11.77 2.62 -25.34
C GLU A 178 -10.40 3.33 -25.21
N TYR A 179 -9.77 3.28 -24.03
CA TYR A 179 -8.44 3.83 -23.78
C TYR A 179 -7.30 2.82 -24.02
N GLY A 180 -7.61 1.63 -24.54
CA GLY A 180 -6.63 0.56 -24.78
C GLY A 180 -6.09 -0.08 -23.50
N ILE A 181 -6.73 0.16 -22.35
CA ILE A 181 -6.30 -0.39 -21.06
C ILE A 181 -6.58 -1.89 -21.04
N LYS A 182 -5.53 -2.71 -20.90
CA LYS A 182 -5.67 -4.18 -20.87
C LYS A 182 -5.66 -4.78 -19.47
N LYS A 183 -4.84 -4.21 -18.59
CA LYS A 183 -4.65 -4.71 -17.22
C LYS A 183 -4.12 -3.61 -16.32
N PHE A 184 -4.78 -3.43 -15.19
CA PHE A 184 -4.37 -2.54 -14.12
C PHE A 184 -3.19 -3.14 -13.35
N THR A 185 -2.18 -2.32 -13.08
CA THR A 185 -1.09 -2.69 -12.16
C THR A 185 -1.01 -1.76 -10.95
N ARG A 186 -1.55 -0.54 -10.99
CA ARG A 186 -1.72 0.34 -9.81
C ARG A 186 -2.88 1.30 -10.04
N LEU A 187 -3.51 1.73 -8.95
CA LEU A 187 -4.52 2.78 -8.93
C LEU A 187 -4.22 3.74 -7.77
N ALA A 188 -4.51 5.03 -7.96
CA ALA A 188 -4.48 6.02 -6.89
C ALA A 188 -5.58 7.06 -7.11
N VAL A 189 -6.17 7.55 -6.03
CA VAL A 189 -7.17 8.63 -6.04
C VAL A 189 -6.55 9.90 -5.47
N SER A 190 -6.81 11.02 -6.13
CA SER A 190 -6.41 12.35 -5.64
C SER A 190 -7.03 12.69 -4.28
N PRO A 191 -6.37 13.49 -3.41
CA PRO A 191 -6.88 13.81 -2.07
C PRO A 191 -8.26 14.47 -2.04
N ASN A 192 -8.61 15.23 -3.08
CA ASN A 192 -9.92 15.87 -3.27
C ASN A 192 -10.91 15.00 -4.08
N ALA A 193 -10.57 13.75 -4.37
CA ALA A 193 -11.40 12.74 -5.02
C ALA A 193 -11.89 13.09 -6.44
N ASN A 194 -11.27 14.05 -7.14
CA ASN A 194 -11.73 14.48 -8.47
C ASN A 194 -10.95 13.84 -9.64
N LEU A 195 -9.84 13.16 -9.35
CA LEU A 195 -8.98 12.48 -10.33
C LEU A 195 -8.59 11.09 -9.82
N ILE A 196 -8.48 10.15 -10.76
CA ILE A 196 -7.88 8.82 -10.59
C ILE A 196 -6.65 8.69 -11.50
N ALA A 197 -5.56 8.15 -10.97
CA ALA A 197 -4.38 7.74 -11.73
C ALA A 197 -4.36 6.22 -11.84
N ILE A 198 -4.10 5.72 -13.04
CA ILE A 198 -4.09 4.29 -13.35
C ILE A 198 -2.76 3.96 -14.04
N VAL A 199 -2.09 2.91 -13.57
CA VAL A 199 -0.92 2.33 -14.23
C VAL A 199 -1.35 1.03 -14.89
N VAL A 200 -0.93 0.83 -16.15
CA VAL A 200 -1.33 -0.30 -16.98
C VAL A 200 -0.13 -1.00 -17.58
N THR A 201 -0.29 -2.27 -17.95
CA THR A 201 0.66 -2.95 -18.85
C THR A 201 0.19 -2.78 -20.30
N GLU A 202 1.12 -2.40 -21.17
CA GLU A 202 0.92 -2.32 -22.64
C GLU A 202 0.92 -3.72 -23.29
#